data_AF-A0A097A4M5-F1
#
_entry.id   AF-A0A097A4M5-F1
#
_cell.length_a   1.000
_cell.length_b   1.000
_cell.length_c   1.000
_cell.angle_alpha   90.00
_cell.angle_beta   90.00
_cell.angle_gamma   90.00
#
_symmetry.space_group_name_H-M   'P 1'
#
loop_
_entity.id
_entity.type
_entity.pdbx_description
1 polymer ?
#
loop_
_entity_poly.entity_id
_entity_poly.type
_entity_poly.pdbx_seq_one_letter_code
_entity_poly.pdbx_strand_id
1 'polypeptide(L)'
;RHGNKGVISMIVPIEDMPCLDDGTPIDIVLNPLGVPSRMNVGQILETHLGWACRGLGRKIGEALDAYYASHKVKPLKDLLKSIYGDDKAINALKDDHLIEVSEDLRAGVPVATPVFDGAHEGDVTALLQAADLDTSGQVTPHDGRTGEPFERKVTVGYIYMLKLHHLVDDKIHARSIGPYSLVTQQPLGGKAQFGGQRF
;
A
#
# COMPACT_ATOMS: atom_id res chain seq x y z
N ARG A 1 3.40 -6.08 4.93
CA ARG A 1 4.65 -6.87 5.24
C ARG A 1 4.47 -8.17 6.07
N HIS A 2 3.31 -8.82 5.99
CA HIS A 2 2.89 -9.91 6.90
C HIS A 2 3.17 -11.33 6.38
N GLY A 3 4.35 -11.55 5.79
CA GLY A 3 4.77 -12.88 5.29
C GLY A 3 4.09 -13.36 3.99
N ASN A 4 3.24 -12.53 3.37
CA ASN A 4 2.69 -12.82 2.05
C ASN A 4 3.73 -12.53 0.96
N LYS A 5 4.02 -13.54 0.14
CA LYS A 5 4.85 -13.42 -1.05
C LYS A 5 4.05 -13.88 -2.28
N GLY A 6 4.29 -13.23 -3.40
CA GLY A 6 3.66 -13.54 -4.68
C GLY A 6 4.62 -13.28 -5.83
N VAL A 7 4.19 -13.70 -7.02
CA VAL A 7 4.82 -13.37 -8.29
C VAL A 7 3.80 -12.53 -9.07
N ILE A 8 4.26 -11.47 -9.73
CA ILE A 8 3.40 -10.66 -10.60
C ILE A 8 2.95 -11.54 -11.77
N SER A 9 1.64 -11.72 -11.93
CA SER A 9 1.05 -12.57 -12.96
C SER A 9 0.79 -11.82 -14.26
N MET A 10 0.19 -10.63 -14.17
CA MET A 10 -0.17 -9.78 -15.30
C MET A 10 0.05 -8.32 -14.94
N ILE A 11 0.45 -7.53 -15.95
CA ILE A 11 0.44 -6.07 -15.92
C ILE A 11 -0.66 -5.67 -16.90
N VAL A 12 -1.68 -4.99 -16.41
CA VAL A 12 -2.83 -4.55 -17.20
C VAL A 12 -2.81 -3.03 -17.37
N PRO A 13 -3.42 -2.50 -18.44
CA PRO A 13 -3.64 -1.06 -18.58
C PRO A 13 -4.45 -0.48 -17.40
N ILE A 14 -4.27 0.81 -17.13
CA ILE A 14 -4.88 1.48 -15.98
C ILE A 14 -6.41 1.58 -16.11
N GLU A 15 -6.90 1.65 -17.36
CA GLU A 15 -8.32 1.70 -17.70
C GLU A 15 -9.05 0.37 -17.44
N ASP A 16 -8.34 -0.75 -17.43
CA ASP A 16 -8.92 -2.07 -17.15
C ASP A 16 -8.96 -2.38 -15.64
N MET A 17 -8.29 -1.58 -14.81
CA MET A 17 -8.26 -1.78 -13.36
C MET A 17 -9.57 -1.32 -12.72
N PRO A 18 -10.04 -2.00 -11.66
CA PRO A 18 -11.19 -1.51 -10.91
C PRO A 18 -10.91 -0.11 -10.37
N CYS A 19 -11.90 0.75 -10.40
CA CYS A 19 -11.80 2.14 -9.96
C CYS A 19 -12.76 2.44 -8.80
N LEU A 20 -12.42 3.45 -8.02
CA LEU A 20 -13.27 4.00 -6.98
C LEU A 20 -14.28 4.98 -7.57
N ASP A 21 -15.28 5.37 -6.77
CA ASP A 21 -16.31 6.34 -7.16
C ASP A 21 -15.73 7.70 -7.59
N ASP A 22 -14.55 8.07 -7.08
CA ASP A 22 -13.84 9.29 -7.47
C ASP A 22 -12.97 9.13 -8.72
N GLY A 23 -13.03 7.96 -9.37
CA GLY A 23 -12.27 7.62 -10.58
C GLY A 23 -10.84 7.14 -10.30
N THR A 24 -10.41 7.06 -9.03
CA THR A 24 -9.07 6.58 -8.69
C THR A 24 -8.96 5.08 -9.01
N PRO A 25 -8.02 4.65 -9.88
CA PRO A 25 -7.82 3.25 -10.18
C PRO A 25 -7.07 2.54 -9.03
N ILE A 26 -7.37 1.26 -8.83
CA ILE A 26 -6.63 0.40 -7.90
C ILE A 26 -5.30 0.00 -8.55
N ASP A 27 -4.20 0.04 -7.80
CA ASP A 27 -2.87 -0.33 -8.33
C ASP A 27 -2.62 -1.85 -8.35
N ILE A 28 -3.06 -2.56 -7.30
CA ILE A 28 -2.77 -3.98 -7.10
C ILE A 28 -4.01 -4.70 -6.58
N VAL A 29 -4.37 -5.80 -7.24
CA VAL A 29 -5.44 -6.70 -6.79
C VAL A 29 -4.83 -7.92 -6.09
N LEU A 30 -5.28 -8.19 -4.87
CA LEU A 30 -4.82 -9.32 -4.05
C LEU A 30 -5.93 -10.35 -3.84
N ASN A 31 -5.55 -11.63 -3.75
CA ASN A 31 -6.50 -12.71 -3.49
C ASN A 31 -6.82 -12.82 -1.98
N PRO A 32 -8.10 -12.68 -1.57
CA PRO A 32 -8.50 -12.74 -0.17
C PRO A 32 -8.35 -14.14 0.46
N LEU A 33 -8.32 -15.22 -0.33
CA LEU A 33 -8.26 -16.60 0.19
C LEU A 33 -6.95 -16.90 0.96
N GLY A 34 -5.91 -16.09 0.72
CA GLY A 34 -4.65 -16.21 1.43
C GLY A 34 -4.70 -15.79 2.90
N VAL A 35 -5.68 -14.96 3.28
CA VAL A 35 -5.75 -14.40 4.64
C VAL A 35 -6.27 -15.41 5.67
N PRO A 36 -7.43 -16.08 5.46
CA PRO A 36 -7.95 -17.05 6.42
C PRO A 36 -7.03 -18.26 6.57
N SER A 37 -6.45 -18.72 5.45
CA SER A 37 -5.61 -19.92 5.42
C SER A 37 -4.27 -19.74 6.15
N ARG A 38 -3.71 -18.52 6.18
CA ARG A 38 -2.44 -18.21 6.84
C ARG A 38 -2.60 -17.49 8.19
N MET A 39 -3.84 -17.19 8.58
CA MET A 39 -4.20 -16.45 9.79
C MET A 39 -3.42 -15.14 9.99
N ASN A 40 -3.04 -14.46 8.90
CA ASN A 40 -2.28 -13.21 8.96
C ASN A 40 -3.20 -12.00 8.79
N VAL A 41 -4.11 -11.82 9.75
CA VAL A 41 -5.12 -10.75 9.80
C VAL A 41 -4.49 -9.34 9.83
N GLY A 42 -3.26 -9.23 10.35
CA GLY A 42 -2.54 -7.95 10.41
C GLY A 42 -2.41 -7.22 9.07
N GLN A 43 -2.45 -7.93 7.94
CA GLN A 43 -2.44 -7.29 6.62
C GLN A 43 -3.72 -6.48 6.34
N ILE A 44 -4.87 -6.93 6.84
CA ILE A 44 -6.15 -6.23 6.68
C ILE A 44 -6.12 -4.97 7.54
N LEU A 45 -5.63 -5.08 8.78
CA LEU A 45 -5.46 -3.93 9.68
C LEU A 45 -4.46 -2.90 9.10
N GLU A 46 -3.33 -3.35 8.53
CA GLU A 46 -2.39 -2.49 7.81
C GLU A 46 -3.08 -1.76 6.64
N THR A 47 -3.93 -2.47 5.89
CA THR A 47 -4.66 -1.93 4.74
C THR A 47 -5.68 -0.87 5.17
N HIS A 48 -6.47 -1.14 6.22
CA HIS A 48 -7.45 -0.19 6.78
C HIS A 48 -6.77 1.05 7.37
N LEU A 49 -5.70 0.85 8.13
CA LEU A 49 -4.94 1.96 8.71
C LEU A 49 -4.30 2.81 7.61
N GLY A 50 -3.71 2.18 6.59
CA GLY A 50 -3.16 2.89 5.42
C GLY A 50 -4.23 3.68 4.65
N TRP A 51 -5.45 3.14 4.56
CA TRP A 51 -6.59 3.83 3.96
C TRP A 51 -6.96 5.10 4.73
N ALA A 52 -7.09 5.01 6.06
CA ALA A 52 -7.32 6.16 6.92
C ALA A 52 -6.20 7.20 6.80
N CYS A 53 -4.93 6.77 6.81
CA CYS A 53 -3.77 7.65 6.69
C CYS A 53 -3.76 8.45 5.38
N ARG A 54 -4.11 7.81 4.26
CA ARG A 54 -4.25 8.50 2.97
C ARG A 54 -5.42 9.47 2.99
N GLY A 55 -6.58 9.08 3.54
CA GLY A 55 -7.75 9.95 3.63
C GLY A 55 -7.47 11.20 4.46
N LEU A 56 -6.78 11.06 5.59
CA LEU A 56 -6.31 12.18 6.40
C LEU A 56 -5.31 13.07 5.64
N GLY A 57 -4.39 12.47 4.89
CA GLY A 57 -3.46 13.22 4.02
C GLY A 57 -4.18 14.04 2.95
N ARG A 58 -5.25 13.48 2.34
CA ARG A 58 -6.11 14.21 1.38
C ARG A 58 -6.77 15.42 2.03
N LYS A 59 -7.34 15.27 3.23
CA LYS A 59 -7.92 16.39 4.00
C LYS A 59 -6.90 17.47 4.34
N ILE A 60 -5.67 17.08 4.72
CA ILE A 60 -4.58 18.03 4.96
C ILE A 60 -4.24 18.77 3.66
N GLY A 61 -4.16 18.06 2.53
CA GLY A 61 -3.95 18.67 1.22
C GLY A 61 -5.02 19.68 0.84
N GLU A 62 -6.29 19.36 1.05
CA GLU A 62 -7.41 20.27 0.79
C GLU A 62 -7.36 21.51 1.70
N ALA A 63 -7.01 21.33 2.98
CA ALA A 63 -6.82 22.44 3.92
C ALA A 63 -5.61 23.33 3.56
N LEU A 64 -4.55 22.72 3.01
CA LEU A 64 -3.35 23.42 2.55
C LEU A 64 -3.61 24.21 1.26
N ASP A 65 -4.33 23.63 0.31
CA ASP A 65 -4.78 24.35 -0.89
C ASP A 65 -5.68 25.54 -0.52
N ALA A 66 -6.57 25.36 0.47
CA ALA A 66 -7.38 26.45 1.02
C ALA A 66 -6.54 27.52 1.75
N TYR A 67 -5.43 27.12 2.38
CA TYR A 67 -4.47 28.06 2.96
C TYR A 67 -3.80 28.91 1.87
N TYR A 68 -3.33 28.32 0.77
CA TYR A 68 -2.74 29.09 -0.33
C TYR A 68 -3.71 30.09 -0.96
N ALA A 69 -5.02 29.80 -0.95
CA ALA A 69 -6.05 30.71 -1.45
C ALA A 69 -6.42 31.84 -0.47
N SER A 70 -6.43 31.58 0.85
CA SER A 70 -7.02 32.48 1.86
C SER A 70 -6.01 33.06 2.86
N HIS A 71 -4.79 32.56 2.90
CA HIS A 71 -3.72 32.85 3.86
C HIS A 71 -4.12 32.67 5.35
N LYS A 72 -5.17 31.87 5.63
CA LYS A 72 -5.61 31.58 7.00
C LYS A 72 -4.99 30.27 7.49
N VAL A 73 -4.06 30.36 8.44
CA VAL A 73 -3.37 29.18 9.04
C VAL A 73 -4.27 28.40 10.02
N LYS A 74 -5.26 29.09 10.61
CA LYS A 74 -6.07 28.53 11.70
C LYS A 74 -6.77 27.20 11.36
N PRO A 75 -7.46 27.05 10.21
CA PRO A 75 -8.13 25.79 9.86
C PRO A 75 -7.16 24.60 9.71
N LEU A 76 -5.99 24.85 9.11
CA LEU A 76 -4.95 23.83 8.95
C LEU A 76 -4.41 23.38 10.31
N LYS A 77 -4.15 24.34 11.21
CA LYS A 77 -3.68 24.05 12.57
C LYS A 77 -4.73 23.30 13.39
N ASP A 78 -6.00 23.65 13.28
CA ASP A 78 -7.10 22.98 13.98
C ASP A 78 -7.26 21.53 13.47
N LEU A 79 -7.12 21.30 12.16
CA LEU A 79 -7.13 19.96 11.57
C LEU A 79 -5.95 19.12 12.08
N LEU A 80 -4.72 19.64 12.05
CA LEU A 80 -3.55 18.92 12.55
C LEU A 80 -3.69 18.55 14.04
N LYS A 81 -4.26 19.46 14.84
CA LYS A 81 -4.57 19.19 16.26
C LYS A 81 -5.62 18.10 16.43
N SER A 82 -6.62 18.01 15.57
CA SER A 82 -7.60 16.93 15.63
C SER A 82 -7.00 15.56 15.28
N ILE A 83 -6.01 15.51 14.39
CA ILE A 83 -5.39 14.28 13.92
C ILE A 83 -4.38 13.74 14.93
N TYR A 84 -3.48 14.60 15.41
CA TYR A 84 -2.37 14.21 16.29
C TYR A 84 -2.66 14.45 17.78
N GLY A 85 -3.79 15.07 18.13
CA GLY A 85 -4.13 15.42 19.50
C GLY A 85 -3.28 16.58 20.05
N ASP A 86 -3.11 16.61 21.37
CA ASP A 86 -2.36 17.66 22.07
C ASP A 86 -0.85 17.39 22.09
N ASP A 87 -0.28 17.11 20.92
CA ASP A 87 1.14 16.87 20.78
C ASP A 87 1.92 18.19 20.95
N LYS A 88 2.91 18.16 21.85
CA LYS A 88 3.81 19.29 22.12
C LYS A 88 4.60 19.68 20.87
N ALA A 89 4.90 18.71 19.99
CA ALA A 89 5.63 18.96 18.75
C ALA A 89 4.86 19.90 17.80
N ILE A 90 3.56 19.70 17.65
CA ILE A 90 2.70 20.50 16.75
C ILE A 90 2.42 21.88 17.34
N ASN A 91 2.24 21.94 18.65
CA ASN A 91 2.02 23.21 19.34
C ASN A 91 3.26 24.13 19.31
N ALA A 92 4.47 23.55 19.27
CA ALA A 92 5.74 24.30 19.25
C ALA A 92 6.18 24.75 17.85
N LEU A 93 5.57 24.23 16.77
CA LEU A 93 5.93 24.57 15.40
C LEU A 93 5.51 26.01 15.06
N LYS A 94 6.41 26.73 14.37
CA LYS A 94 6.11 28.02 13.75
C LYS A 94 5.26 27.81 12.50
N ASP A 95 4.54 28.84 12.10
CA ASP A 95 3.61 28.78 10.96
C ASP A 95 4.33 28.38 9.64
N ASP A 96 5.54 28.87 9.39
CA ASP A 96 6.33 28.51 8.20
C ASP A 96 6.65 27.01 8.15
N HIS A 97 7.09 26.43 9.28
CA HIS A 97 7.41 25.00 9.36
C HIS A 97 6.15 24.12 9.37
N LEU A 98 5.02 24.64 9.85
CA LEU A 98 3.75 23.93 9.82
C LEU A 98 3.29 23.71 8.37
N ILE A 99 3.51 24.68 7.49
CA ILE A 99 3.22 24.57 6.06
C ILE A 99 4.12 23.52 5.41
N GLU A 100 5.43 23.58 5.67
CA GLU A 100 6.41 22.62 5.16
C GLU A 100 6.04 21.18 5.56
N VAL A 101 5.74 20.96 6.84
CA VAL A 101 5.28 19.64 7.33
C VAL A 101 3.96 19.24 6.68
N SER A 102 3.03 20.18 6.44
CA SER A 102 1.75 19.87 5.82
C SER A 102 1.88 19.46 4.35
N GLU A 103 2.87 20.00 3.62
CA GLU A 103 3.21 19.56 2.26
C GLU A 103 3.65 18.09 2.26
N ASP A 104 4.54 17.71 3.19
CA ASP A 104 4.99 16.33 3.33
C ASP A 104 3.83 15.38 3.69
N LEU A 105 2.92 15.83 4.56
CA LEU A 105 1.77 15.07 5.02
C LEU A 105 0.65 14.92 3.97
N ARG A 106 0.69 15.69 2.87
CA ARG A 106 -0.30 15.62 1.79
C ARG A 106 -0.40 14.22 1.18
N ALA A 107 0.72 13.50 1.11
CA ALA A 107 0.76 12.14 0.58
C ALA A 107 0.07 11.13 1.51
N GLY A 108 -0.01 11.42 2.81
CA GLY A 108 -0.57 10.53 3.82
C GLY A 108 0.07 10.80 5.17
N VAL A 109 -0.72 10.66 6.23
CA VAL A 109 -0.24 10.81 7.61
C VAL A 109 0.57 9.58 8.01
N PRO A 110 1.86 9.70 8.34
CA PRO A 110 2.64 8.57 8.82
C PRO A 110 2.16 8.17 10.22
N VAL A 111 2.01 6.87 10.42
CA VAL A 111 1.57 6.28 11.70
C VAL A 111 2.61 5.30 12.21
N ALA A 112 2.80 5.30 13.52
CA ALA A 112 3.68 4.37 14.21
C ALA A 112 2.83 3.44 15.08
N THR A 113 2.92 2.14 14.83
CA THR A 113 2.31 1.11 15.66
C THR A 113 3.41 0.24 16.27
N PRO A 114 3.63 0.29 17.60
CA PRO A 114 4.55 -0.60 18.29
C PRO A 114 4.19 -2.08 18.09
N VAL A 115 5.18 -2.96 18.20
CA VAL A 115 5.00 -4.40 17.90
C VAL A 115 4.05 -5.11 18.87
N PHE A 116 4.10 -4.73 20.16
CA PHE A 116 3.34 -5.40 21.22
C PHE A 116 2.25 -4.53 21.86
N ASP A 117 2.24 -3.23 21.57
CA ASP A 117 1.27 -2.26 22.10
C ASP A 117 0.85 -1.34 20.95
N GLY A 118 0.25 -1.97 19.93
CA GLY A 118 -0.11 -1.34 18.67
C GLY A 118 -1.49 -0.68 18.70
N ALA A 119 -1.89 -0.13 17.55
CA ALA A 119 -3.24 0.38 17.37
C ALA A 119 -4.28 -0.74 17.51
N HIS A 120 -5.34 -0.47 18.27
CA HIS A 120 -6.48 -1.36 18.42
C HIS A 120 -7.52 -1.10 17.33
N GLU A 121 -8.47 -2.01 17.19
CA GLU A 121 -9.58 -1.93 16.23
C GLU A 121 -10.36 -0.63 16.35
N GLY A 122 -10.60 -0.19 17.59
CA GLY A 122 -11.29 1.07 17.89
C GLY A 122 -10.54 2.29 17.38
N ASP A 123 -9.20 2.29 17.48
CA ASP A 123 -8.36 3.38 17.00
C ASP A 123 -8.40 3.47 15.46
N VAL A 124 -8.31 2.33 14.78
CA VAL A 124 -8.41 2.27 13.31
C VAL A 124 -9.78 2.77 12.84
N THR A 125 -10.83 2.38 13.54
CA THR A 125 -12.20 2.81 13.23
C THR A 125 -12.38 4.32 13.43
N ALA A 126 -11.81 4.87 14.52
CA ALA A 126 -11.83 6.31 14.78
C ALA A 126 -11.07 7.10 13.71
N LEU A 127 -9.92 6.60 13.25
CA LEU A 127 -9.14 7.23 12.18
C LEU A 127 -9.86 7.17 10.83
N LEU A 128 -10.51 6.05 10.49
CA LEU A 128 -11.34 5.95 9.29
C LEU A 128 -12.48 6.97 9.33
N GLN A 129 -13.15 7.11 10.47
CA GLN A 129 -14.20 8.09 10.65
C GLN A 129 -13.68 9.53 10.56
N ALA A 130 -12.51 9.83 11.14
CA ALA A 130 -11.86 11.13 11.03
C ALA A 130 -11.49 11.48 9.57
N ALA A 131 -11.28 10.47 8.73
CA ALA A 131 -11.01 10.60 7.30
C ALA A 131 -12.26 10.67 6.41
N ASP A 132 -13.48 10.67 6.98
CA ASP A 132 -14.77 10.54 6.27
C ASP A 132 -14.89 9.25 5.44
N LEU A 133 -14.29 8.16 5.93
CA LEU A 133 -14.34 6.84 5.29
C LEU A 133 -15.28 5.89 6.06
N ASP A 134 -15.78 4.88 5.36
CA ASP A 134 -16.60 3.81 5.95
C ASP A 134 -15.79 3.08 7.05
N THR A 135 -16.38 2.93 8.23
CA THR A 135 -15.75 2.29 9.40
C THR A 135 -15.40 0.82 9.15
N SER A 136 -16.07 0.16 8.21
CA SER A 136 -15.75 -1.21 7.79
C SER A 136 -14.45 -1.32 6.99
N GLY A 137 -13.91 -0.21 6.46
CA GLY A 137 -12.77 -0.21 5.55
C GLY A 137 -13.06 -0.83 4.18
N GLN A 138 -14.35 -1.01 3.84
CA GLN A 138 -14.79 -1.60 2.58
C GLN A 138 -15.54 -0.56 1.73
N VAL A 139 -15.30 -0.60 0.43
CA VAL A 139 -15.92 0.28 -0.57
C VAL A 139 -16.48 -0.55 -1.72
N THR A 140 -17.35 0.03 -2.54
CA THR A 140 -17.87 -0.63 -3.74
C THR A 140 -17.10 -0.11 -4.96
N PRO A 141 -16.05 -0.80 -5.43
CA PRO A 141 -15.39 -0.39 -6.66
C PRO A 141 -16.27 -0.66 -7.89
N HIS A 142 -15.92 -0.04 -9.00
CA HIS A 142 -16.46 -0.28 -10.34
C HIS A 142 -15.46 -1.06 -11.18
N ASP A 143 -15.93 -1.98 -12.02
CA ASP A 143 -15.08 -2.70 -12.98
C ASP A 143 -14.64 -1.72 -14.09
N GLY A 144 -13.33 -1.57 -14.30
CA GLY A 144 -12.79 -0.68 -15.33
C GLY A 144 -13.19 -1.08 -16.76
N ARG A 145 -13.50 -2.36 -16.99
CA ARG A 145 -13.81 -2.89 -18.33
C ARG A 145 -15.28 -2.72 -18.71
N THR A 146 -16.18 -2.83 -17.74
CA THR A 146 -17.65 -2.79 -17.97
C THR A 146 -18.29 -1.52 -17.42
N GLY A 147 -17.67 -0.88 -16.41
CA GLY A 147 -18.23 0.23 -15.64
C GLY A 147 -19.22 -0.21 -14.55
N GLU A 148 -19.56 -1.50 -14.47
CA GLU A 148 -20.54 -1.98 -13.51
C GLU A 148 -19.96 -2.02 -12.07
N PRO A 149 -20.76 -1.65 -11.05
CA PRO A 149 -20.32 -1.77 -9.66
C PRO A 149 -20.22 -3.24 -9.26
N PHE A 150 -19.27 -3.55 -8.37
CA PHE A 150 -19.14 -4.88 -7.81
C PHE A 150 -20.35 -5.24 -6.93
N GLU A 151 -20.78 -6.51 -6.96
CA GLU A 151 -21.94 -6.98 -6.18
C GLU A 151 -21.74 -6.89 -4.65
N ARG A 152 -20.49 -6.97 -4.19
CA ARG A 152 -20.11 -6.93 -2.79
C ARG A 152 -19.04 -5.88 -2.56
N LYS A 153 -19.11 -5.23 -1.39
CA LYS A 153 -18.04 -4.33 -0.95
C LYS A 153 -16.72 -5.09 -0.83
N VAL A 154 -15.64 -4.43 -1.20
CA VAL A 154 -14.27 -4.94 -1.20
C VAL A 154 -13.42 -4.09 -0.26
N THR A 155 -12.53 -4.71 0.48
CA THR A 155 -11.52 -3.98 1.27
C THR A 155 -10.54 -3.29 0.33
N VAL A 156 -10.48 -1.97 0.41
CA VAL A 156 -9.50 -1.15 -0.31
C VAL A 156 -8.69 -0.36 0.71
N GLY A 157 -7.40 -0.23 0.45
CA GLY A 157 -6.51 0.50 1.32
C GLY A 157 -5.08 0.51 0.81
N TYR A 158 -4.20 1.07 1.61
CA TYR A 158 -2.77 1.14 1.29
C TYR A 158 -2.02 0.08 2.08
N ILE A 159 -1.33 -0.80 1.37
CA ILE A 159 -0.46 -1.82 1.97
C ILE A 159 0.98 -1.59 1.52
N TYR A 160 1.92 -1.70 2.46
CA TYR A 160 3.33 -1.52 2.14
C TYR A 160 3.90 -2.78 1.46
N MET A 161 4.30 -2.61 0.21
CA MET A 161 4.83 -3.68 -0.65
C MET A 161 6.35 -3.56 -0.84
N LEU A 162 7.02 -4.71 -0.86
CA LEU A 162 8.48 -4.81 -1.03
C LEU A 162 8.80 -5.65 -2.27
N LYS A 163 9.77 -5.18 -3.07
CA LYS A 163 10.35 -5.96 -4.16
C LYS A 163 11.50 -6.81 -3.63
N LEU A 164 11.38 -8.13 -3.74
CA LEU A 164 12.45 -9.07 -3.36
C LEU A 164 13.50 -9.16 -4.47
N HIS A 165 14.74 -9.49 -4.09
CA HIS A 165 15.86 -9.69 -5.02
C HIS A 165 15.72 -10.94 -5.91
N HIS A 166 14.63 -11.71 -5.76
CA HIS A 166 14.38 -12.90 -6.58
C HIS A 166 13.86 -12.53 -7.97
N LEU A 167 14.74 -11.96 -8.81
CA LEU A 167 14.41 -11.55 -10.17
C LEU A 167 14.24 -12.77 -11.09
N VAL A 168 13.36 -12.63 -12.07
CA VAL A 168 13.08 -13.69 -13.05
C VAL A 168 14.28 -13.88 -14.00
N ASP A 169 14.95 -12.79 -14.35
CA ASP A 169 16.09 -12.79 -15.26
C ASP A 169 17.27 -13.64 -14.74
N ASP A 170 17.50 -13.60 -13.42
CA ASP A 170 18.50 -14.44 -12.78
C ASP A 170 18.16 -15.93 -12.84
N LYS A 171 16.87 -16.27 -12.90
CA LYS A 171 16.36 -17.64 -12.78
C LYS A 171 16.07 -18.32 -14.11
N ILE A 172 15.72 -17.58 -15.15
CA ILE A 172 15.50 -18.15 -16.48
C ILE A 172 16.84 -18.65 -17.00
N HIS A 173 16.87 -19.95 -17.35
CA HIS A 173 18.00 -20.62 -17.95
C HIS A 173 17.51 -21.79 -18.79
N ALA A 174 17.96 -21.87 -20.03
CA ALA A 174 17.68 -22.97 -20.94
C ALA A 174 18.93 -23.26 -21.77
N ARG A 175 19.10 -24.52 -22.15
CA ARG A 175 20.18 -24.95 -23.06
C ARG A 175 19.71 -26.07 -23.96
N SER A 176 20.27 -26.12 -25.17
CA SER A 176 20.14 -27.26 -26.09
C SER A 176 21.37 -28.19 -25.97
N ILE A 177 22.58 -27.66 -26.15
CA ILE A 177 23.87 -28.36 -26.03
C ILE A 177 24.82 -27.51 -25.17
N GLY A 178 25.82 -28.13 -24.55
CA GLY A 178 26.77 -27.43 -23.69
C GLY A 178 27.83 -28.39 -23.13
N PRO A 179 28.72 -27.91 -22.26
CA PRO A 179 29.87 -28.67 -21.78
C PRO A 179 29.47 -29.90 -20.95
N TYR A 180 30.34 -30.90 -20.99
CA TYR A 180 30.22 -32.16 -20.27
C TYR A 180 31.38 -32.33 -19.29
N SER A 181 31.11 -33.01 -18.18
CA SER A 181 32.12 -33.46 -17.23
C SER A 181 33.03 -34.50 -17.89
N LEU A 182 34.35 -34.32 -17.79
CA LEU A 182 35.33 -35.25 -18.35
C LEU A 182 35.23 -36.65 -17.73
N VAL A 183 34.83 -36.74 -16.46
CA VAL A 183 34.78 -38.00 -15.70
C VAL A 183 33.50 -38.77 -16.00
N THR A 184 32.35 -38.11 -15.86
CA THR A 184 31.04 -38.78 -15.96
C THR A 184 30.41 -38.70 -17.33
N GLN A 185 30.97 -37.86 -18.23
CA GLN A 185 30.37 -37.53 -19.53
C GLN A 185 28.92 -37.06 -19.41
N GLN A 186 28.57 -36.46 -18.27
CA GLN A 186 27.27 -35.83 -18.02
C GLN A 186 27.35 -34.32 -18.25
N PRO A 187 26.26 -33.66 -18.66
CA PRO A 187 26.21 -32.20 -18.74
C PRO A 187 26.64 -31.53 -17.43
N LEU A 188 27.39 -30.43 -17.50
CA LEU A 188 27.71 -29.63 -16.31
C LEU A 188 26.44 -29.10 -15.62
N GLY A 189 26.52 -28.69 -14.36
CA GLY A 189 25.41 -28.15 -13.59
C GLY A 189 25.48 -26.63 -13.43
N GLY A 190 24.31 -25.98 -13.32
CA GLY A 190 24.20 -24.56 -12.98
C GLY A 190 24.31 -23.59 -14.17
N LYS A 191 23.60 -22.45 -14.07
CA LYS A 191 23.51 -21.42 -15.12
C LYS A 191 24.89 -20.90 -15.56
N ALA A 192 25.79 -20.65 -14.61
CA ALA A 192 27.11 -20.08 -14.88
C ALA A 192 28.00 -20.96 -15.80
N GLN A 193 27.78 -22.27 -15.80
CA GLN A 193 28.55 -23.23 -16.62
C GLN A 193 27.81 -23.63 -17.89
N PHE A 194 26.75 -22.91 -18.27
CA PHE A 194 25.77 -23.37 -19.26
C PHE A 194 25.31 -24.79 -18.94
N GLY A 195 25.07 -25.10 -17.67
CA GLY A 195 24.76 -26.44 -17.19
C GLY A 195 23.32 -26.89 -17.48
N GLY A 196 23.07 -28.20 -17.46
CA GLY A 196 21.75 -28.80 -17.60
C GLY A 196 20.98 -28.88 -16.28
N GLN A 197 19.68 -29.12 -16.39
CA GLN A 197 18.85 -29.45 -15.24
C GLN A 197 19.17 -30.88 -14.78
N ARG A 198 19.28 -31.08 -13.47
CA ARG A 198 19.42 -32.42 -12.89
C ARG A 198 18.08 -33.13 -12.96
N PHE A 199 18.03 -34.27 -13.65
CA PHE A 199 16.91 -35.21 -13.68
C PHE A 199 17.07 -36.28 -12.60
#